data_AF-A0A522GJS8-F1
#
_entry.id   AF-A0A522GJS8-F1
#
_cell.length_a   1.000
_cell.length_b   1.000
_cell.length_c   1.000
_cell.angle_alpha   90.00
_cell.angle_beta   90.00
_cell.angle_gamma   90.00
#
_symmetry.space_group_name_H-M   'P 1'
#
loop_
_entity.id
_entity.type
_entity.pdbx_description
1 polymer ?
#
loop_
_entity_poly.entity_id
_entity_poly.type
_entity_poly.pdbx_seq_one_letter_code
_entity_poly.pdbx_strand_id
1 'polypeptide(L)'
;MALVNCRLAQTGVEKLQPGGVLVVDGVIRDVGQAVVPESLPPHARVIDCGGDVVAAGLIDLCAFVGEPGGEHRETIASATAAAAAGGVTTIIARPDTNPPIDEPAVVDFLLRRARDTGRVRVVPAAALTKGLNGADTAEVGLLLEAGAIAFTDGPRSVANARVMRRAMAYARDFNALVIHHLEDPDLAGEGVMNEGELALRLGLPGIPREAETIMLDRDIRLVALTGTRYHAAIVSTAASVEVIRKAKSAGLPVTCGTSINHLTLNENDIGDYRTFLKVAPPLRHEDDRLALVAALAEGLIDIIVSDHNPQDVETKRLPFAEAENGAIGLETMLAAGLRLVHSGDVTLSRLLSAMSSRPAEILGLPQGRLEVGAPADIIRFDPDEPFVVDPASLHSRSKNTPFDEARLQGRVKLTIVGGEIVWEAA
;
A
#
# COMPACT_ATOMS: atom_id res chain seq x y z
N MET A 1 -23.91 -15.87 0.34
CA MET A 1 -22.89 -16.94 0.20
C MET A 1 -22.29 -17.24 1.56
N ALA A 2 -21.62 -18.38 1.74
CA ALA A 2 -20.93 -18.72 2.97
C ALA A 2 -19.58 -19.39 2.69
N LEU A 3 -18.57 -19.00 3.45
CA LEU A 3 -17.27 -19.66 3.49
C LEU A 3 -17.26 -20.55 4.75
N VAL A 4 -16.96 -21.84 4.61
CA VAL A 4 -16.95 -22.83 5.71
C VAL A 4 -15.61 -23.54 5.81
N ASN A 5 -15.32 -24.17 6.95
CA ASN A 5 -14.04 -24.88 7.22
C ASN A 5 -12.81 -23.97 7.10
N CYS A 6 -12.89 -22.73 7.55
CA CYS A 6 -11.83 -21.74 7.40
C CYS A 6 -11.01 -21.59 8.70
N ARG A 7 -9.76 -21.14 8.56
CA ARG A 7 -8.96 -20.56 9.66
C ARG A 7 -9.13 -19.04 9.63
N LEU A 8 -9.98 -18.50 10.50
CA LEU A 8 -10.35 -17.09 10.55
C LEU A 8 -9.23 -16.25 11.18
N ALA A 9 -8.75 -15.25 10.44
CA ALA A 9 -7.88 -14.18 10.93
C ALA A 9 -8.73 -12.95 11.27
N GLN A 10 -9.40 -12.99 12.43
CA GLN A 10 -10.25 -11.89 12.87
C GLN A 10 -9.44 -10.70 13.38
N THR A 11 -9.93 -9.49 13.12
CA THR A 11 -9.29 -8.25 13.54
C THR A 11 -9.13 -8.19 15.06
N GLY A 12 -7.92 -7.92 15.52
CA GLY A 12 -7.60 -7.86 16.96
C GLY A 12 -7.43 -9.22 17.65
N VAL A 13 -7.59 -10.33 16.93
CA VAL A 13 -7.34 -11.69 17.46
C VAL A 13 -5.96 -12.15 16.98
N GLU A 14 -5.12 -12.58 17.93
CA GLU A 14 -3.74 -12.98 17.61
C GLU A 14 -3.66 -14.35 16.94
N LYS A 15 -4.50 -15.29 17.38
CA LYS A 15 -4.50 -16.68 16.88
C LYS A 15 -5.64 -16.90 15.90
N LEU A 16 -5.35 -17.66 14.84
CA LEU A 16 -6.36 -18.13 13.90
C LEU A 16 -7.40 -18.99 14.63
N GLN A 17 -8.68 -18.78 14.31
CA GLN A 17 -9.79 -19.53 14.88
C GLN A 17 -10.48 -20.37 13.82
N PRO A 18 -10.84 -21.63 14.09
CA PRO A 18 -11.68 -22.40 13.17
C PRO A 18 -13.07 -21.76 13.08
N GLY A 19 -13.66 -21.74 11.88
CA GLY A 19 -15.03 -21.27 11.70
C GLY A 19 -15.39 -21.00 10.24
N GLY A 20 -16.43 -20.21 10.04
CA GLY A 20 -16.87 -19.75 8.73
C GLY A 20 -17.31 -18.29 8.73
N VAL A 21 -17.69 -17.80 7.55
CA VAL A 21 -18.19 -16.44 7.32
C VAL A 21 -19.47 -16.52 6.48
N LEU A 22 -20.56 -15.97 6.97
CA LEU A 22 -21.82 -15.84 6.24
C LEU A 22 -21.94 -14.44 5.66
N VAL A 23 -22.12 -14.34 4.35
CA VAL A 23 -22.28 -13.08 3.61
C VAL A 23 -23.69 -13.00 3.06
N VAL A 24 -24.38 -11.89 3.37
CA VAL A 24 -25.74 -11.57 2.90
C VAL A 24 -25.75 -10.12 2.43
N ASP A 25 -26.26 -9.88 1.22
CA ASP A 25 -26.42 -8.55 0.62
C ASP A 25 -25.15 -7.68 0.71
N GLY A 26 -23.99 -8.29 0.44
CA GLY A 26 -22.69 -7.63 0.43
C GLY A 26 -22.10 -7.30 1.80
N VAL A 27 -22.69 -7.81 2.88
CA VAL A 27 -22.28 -7.56 4.27
C VAL A 27 -22.00 -8.88 4.99
N ILE A 28 -21.02 -8.87 5.90
CA ILE A 28 -20.76 -9.99 6.80
C ILE A 28 -21.89 -10.08 7.83
N ARG A 29 -22.69 -11.14 7.73
CA ARG A 29 -23.85 -11.36 8.62
C ARG A 29 -23.48 -12.15 9.86
N ASP A 30 -22.58 -13.11 9.73
CA ASP A 30 -22.10 -13.93 10.83
C ASP A 30 -20.65 -14.39 10.58
N VAL A 31 -19.89 -14.57 11.65
CA VAL A 31 -18.49 -15.01 11.60
C VAL A 31 -18.15 -15.82 12.86
N GLY A 32 -17.51 -16.97 12.67
CA GLY A 32 -17.03 -17.83 13.75
C GLY A 32 -17.47 -19.29 13.62
N GLN A 33 -17.37 -20.02 14.72
CA GLN A 33 -17.59 -21.48 14.76
C GLN A 33 -19.04 -21.91 14.48
N ALA A 34 -20.01 -21.00 14.66
CA ALA A 34 -21.41 -21.30 14.40
C ALA A 34 -21.75 -21.38 12.91
N VAL A 35 -20.89 -20.84 12.02
CA VAL A 35 -21.10 -20.83 10.58
C VAL A 35 -20.66 -22.16 9.98
N VAL A 36 -21.57 -23.13 10.02
CA VAL A 36 -21.40 -24.50 9.50
C VAL A 36 -22.49 -24.83 8.46
N PRO A 37 -22.29 -25.77 7.52
CA PRO A 37 -23.25 -26.07 6.46
C PRO A 37 -24.69 -26.27 6.94
N GLU A 38 -24.90 -26.89 8.10
CA GLU A 38 -26.20 -27.19 8.69
C GLU A 38 -26.93 -25.93 9.21
N SER A 39 -26.20 -24.86 9.49
CA SER A 39 -26.73 -23.57 9.98
C SER A 39 -27.10 -22.60 8.85
N LEU A 40 -26.72 -22.91 7.61
CA LEU A 40 -26.83 -21.99 6.49
C LEU A 40 -28.24 -21.95 5.90
N PRO A 41 -28.65 -20.81 5.33
CA PRO A 41 -29.85 -20.75 4.50
C PRO A 41 -29.79 -21.79 3.36
N PRO A 42 -30.90 -22.47 3.01
CA PRO A 42 -30.91 -23.55 2.00
C PRO A 42 -30.38 -23.17 0.61
N HIS A 43 -30.38 -21.87 0.28
CA HIS A 43 -29.95 -21.34 -1.02
C HIS A 43 -28.58 -20.66 -0.96
N ALA A 44 -27.86 -20.73 0.17
CA ALA A 44 -26.54 -20.15 0.28
C ALA A 44 -25.54 -20.91 -0.60
N ARG A 45 -24.88 -20.21 -1.54
CA ARG A 45 -23.67 -20.74 -2.19
C ARG A 45 -22.62 -21.00 -1.11
N VAL A 46 -22.21 -22.26 -0.96
CA VAL A 46 -21.19 -22.69 0.01
C VAL A 46 -19.84 -22.79 -0.69
N ILE A 47 -18.82 -22.20 -0.07
CA ILE A 47 -17.41 -22.29 -0.48
C ILE A 47 -16.67 -22.99 0.65
N ASP A 48 -16.16 -24.19 0.38
CA ASP A 48 -15.31 -24.90 1.33
C ASP A 48 -13.88 -24.32 1.29
N CYS A 49 -13.42 -23.78 2.41
CA CYS A 49 -12.08 -23.24 2.57
C CYS A 49 -11.02 -24.35 2.69
N GLY A 50 -11.37 -25.59 3.01
CA GLY A 50 -10.39 -26.68 3.15
C GLY A 50 -9.31 -26.42 4.20
N GLY A 51 -9.58 -25.57 5.20
CA GLY A 51 -8.58 -25.13 6.19
C GLY A 51 -7.73 -23.94 5.75
N ASP A 52 -7.99 -23.31 4.59
CA ASP A 52 -7.34 -22.07 4.20
C ASP A 52 -7.59 -20.94 5.21
N VAL A 53 -6.68 -19.96 5.24
CA VAL A 53 -6.87 -18.73 6.02
C VAL A 53 -7.88 -17.84 5.33
N VAL A 54 -8.83 -17.31 6.11
CA VAL A 54 -9.77 -16.28 5.67
C VAL A 54 -9.54 -15.02 6.49
N ALA A 55 -9.31 -13.90 5.79
CA ALA A 55 -9.02 -12.61 6.38
C ALA A 55 -9.85 -11.50 5.73
N ALA A 56 -9.86 -10.32 6.34
CA ALA A 56 -10.37 -9.13 5.68
C ALA A 56 -9.54 -8.81 4.44
N GLY A 57 -10.19 -8.27 3.42
CA GLY A 57 -9.53 -7.80 2.21
C GLY A 57 -8.45 -6.76 2.49
N LEU A 58 -7.34 -6.85 1.76
CA LEU A 58 -6.22 -5.93 1.92
C LEU A 58 -6.59 -4.55 1.34
N ILE A 59 -5.96 -3.50 1.87
CA ILE A 59 -6.13 -2.11 1.46
C ILE A 59 -4.75 -1.55 1.17
N ASP A 60 -4.54 -1.13 -0.07
CA ASP A 60 -3.29 -0.49 -0.49
C ASP A 60 -3.46 1.03 -0.57
N LEU A 61 -2.65 1.77 0.18
CA LEU A 61 -2.74 3.22 0.31
C LEU A 61 -1.91 3.99 -0.74
N CYS A 62 -1.06 3.28 -1.51
CA CYS A 62 -0.11 3.91 -2.43
C CYS A 62 0.01 3.12 -3.75
N ALA A 63 -0.93 3.31 -4.68
CA ALA A 63 -0.86 2.68 -6.00
C ALA A 63 -1.06 3.67 -7.15
N PHE A 64 -0.19 3.60 -8.15
CA PHE A 64 -0.36 4.25 -9.43
C PHE A 64 -1.25 3.39 -10.34
N VAL A 65 -2.38 3.93 -10.80
CA VAL A 65 -3.36 3.19 -11.61
C VAL A 65 -3.31 3.55 -13.11
N GLY A 66 -2.40 4.43 -13.50
CA GLY A 66 -2.14 4.84 -14.88
C GLY A 66 -3.18 5.76 -15.52
N GLU A 67 -4.47 5.46 -15.40
CA GLU A 67 -5.54 6.24 -16.02
C GLU A 67 -5.95 7.46 -15.16
N PRO A 68 -6.04 8.68 -15.73
CA PRO A 68 -5.72 9.06 -17.12
C PRO A 68 -4.23 9.35 -17.40
N GLY A 69 -3.80 9.13 -18.65
CA GLY A 69 -2.54 9.61 -19.25
C GLY A 69 -1.34 8.64 -19.18
N GLY A 70 -1.38 7.66 -18.28
CA GLY A 70 -0.37 6.62 -18.10
C GLY A 70 -0.80 5.24 -18.60
N GLU A 71 -1.79 5.16 -19.50
CA GLU A 71 -2.47 3.92 -19.95
C GLU A 71 -1.52 2.83 -20.48
N HIS A 72 -0.38 3.26 -21.05
CA HIS A 72 0.64 2.37 -21.58
C HIS A 72 1.36 1.59 -20.47
N ARG A 73 1.53 2.21 -19.28
CA ARG A 73 2.11 1.60 -18.08
C ARG A 73 1.07 0.79 -17.31
N GLU A 74 -0.12 1.35 -17.14
CA GLU A 74 -1.20 0.67 -16.40
C GLU A 74 -2.57 1.27 -16.72
N THR A 75 -3.64 0.50 -16.49
CA THR A 75 -5.03 0.96 -16.57
C THR A 75 -5.77 0.63 -15.28
N ILE A 76 -6.87 1.32 -14.98
CA ILE A 76 -7.70 0.97 -13.81
C ILE A 76 -8.17 -0.50 -13.89
N ALA A 77 -8.51 -0.99 -15.08
CA ALA A 77 -8.92 -2.37 -15.29
C ALA A 77 -7.81 -3.37 -14.93
N SER A 78 -6.58 -3.16 -15.41
CA SER A 78 -5.44 -4.05 -15.12
C SER A 78 -4.92 -3.91 -13.69
N ALA A 79 -4.85 -2.69 -13.15
CA ALA A 79 -4.48 -2.46 -11.74
C ALA A 79 -5.46 -3.15 -10.78
N THR A 80 -6.77 -3.04 -11.03
CA THR A 80 -7.77 -3.69 -10.17
C THR A 80 -7.83 -5.20 -10.37
N ALA A 81 -7.47 -5.72 -11.55
CA ALA A 81 -7.27 -7.14 -11.77
C ALA A 81 -6.06 -7.68 -10.98
N ALA A 82 -4.94 -6.94 -11.00
CA ALA A 82 -3.76 -7.24 -10.20
C ALA A 82 -4.07 -7.20 -8.69
N ALA A 83 -4.80 -6.18 -8.24
CA ALA A 83 -5.25 -6.09 -6.86
C ALA A 83 -6.13 -7.28 -6.44
N ALA A 84 -7.13 -7.64 -7.25
CA ALA A 84 -8.00 -8.78 -6.98
C ALA A 84 -7.20 -10.10 -6.88
N ALA A 85 -6.23 -10.31 -7.77
CA ALA A 85 -5.36 -11.48 -7.75
C ALA A 85 -4.41 -11.50 -6.53
N GLY A 86 -4.00 -10.32 -6.03
CA GLY A 86 -3.18 -10.14 -4.83
C GLY A 86 -3.94 -10.09 -3.50
N GLY A 87 -5.27 -10.15 -3.51
CA GLY A 87 -6.09 -10.02 -2.31
C GLY A 87 -6.36 -8.58 -1.84
N VAL A 88 -5.98 -7.59 -2.65
CA VAL A 88 -6.28 -6.18 -2.39
C VAL A 88 -7.70 -5.88 -2.87
N THR A 89 -8.55 -5.46 -1.94
CA THR A 89 -9.98 -5.16 -2.17
C THR A 89 -10.27 -3.67 -2.30
N THR A 90 -9.36 -2.83 -1.79
CA THR A 90 -9.42 -1.37 -1.90
C THR A 90 -8.05 -0.81 -2.26
N ILE A 91 -8.00 0.04 -3.29
CA ILE A 91 -6.81 0.75 -3.75
C ILE A 91 -7.03 2.24 -3.56
N ILE A 92 -6.05 2.92 -2.96
CA ILE A 92 -5.98 4.37 -2.98
C ILE A 92 -5.11 4.81 -4.16
N ALA A 93 -5.75 5.38 -5.17
CA ALA A 93 -5.09 5.81 -6.39
C ALA A 93 -4.29 7.10 -6.12
N ARG A 94 -2.99 7.09 -6.44
CA ARG A 94 -2.14 8.27 -6.35
C ARG A 94 -2.58 9.36 -7.35
N PRO A 95 -2.35 10.66 -7.05
CA PRO A 95 -2.83 11.76 -7.86
C PRO A 95 -1.93 12.14 -9.04
N ASP A 96 -0.80 11.44 -9.24
CA ASP A 96 0.21 11.70 -10.27
C ASP A 96 -0.17 11.19 -11.67
N THR A 97 -1.46 11.27 -12.01
CA THR A 97 -2.02 11.05 -13.35
C THR A 97 -1.79 12.27 -14.25
N ASN A 98 -2.19 12.17 -15.53
CA ASN A 98 -2.17 13.29 -16.46
C ASN A 98 -3.55 13.46 -17.14
N PRO A 99 -4.34 14.51 -16.79
CA PRO A 99 -4.04 15.54 -15.79
C PRO A 99 -3.95 14.98 -14.35
N PRO A 100 -3.25 15.68 -13.44
CA PRO A 100 -3.21 15.29 -12.03
C PRO A 100 -4.59 15.38 -11.38
N ILE A 101 -4.79 14.66 -10.28
CA ILE A 101 -6.06 14.64 -9.54
C ILE A 101 -6.15 15.86 -8.61
N ASP A 102 -6.21 17.07 -9.17
CA ASP A 102 -6.27 18.34 -8.45
C ASP A 102 -7.55 19.15 -8.69
N GLU A 103 -8.45 18.62 -9.52
CA GLU A 103 -9.77 19.20 -9.84
C GLU A 103 -10.91 18.18 -9.63
N PRO A 104 -12.11 18.61 -9.16
CA PRO A 104 -13.26 17.72 -8.93
C PRO A 104 -13.66 16.87 -10.15
N ALA A 105 -13.49 17.39 -11.36
CA ALA A 105 -13.83 16.67 -12.58
C ALA A 105 -12.95 15.42 -12.80
N VAL A 106 -11.68 15.47 -12.38
CA VAL A 106 -10.75 14.34 -12.50
C VAL A 106 -11.08 13.27 -11.44
N VAL A 107 -11.45 13.71 -10.23
CA VAL A 107 -11.95 12.81 -9.17
C VAL A 107 -13.20 12.05 -9.63
N ASP A 108 -14.20 12.75 -10.16
CA ASP A 108 -15.44 12.14 -10.68
C ASP A 108 -15.17 11.21 -11.87
N PHE A 109 -14.24 11.58 -12.76
CA PHE A 109 -13.79 10.70 -13.84
C PHE A 109 -13.24 9.38 -13.30
N LEU A 110 -12.31 9.43 -12.33
CA LEU A 110 -11.68 8.24 -11.77
C LEU A 110 -12.72 7.33 -11.09
N LEU A 111 -13.63 7.91 -10.30
CA LEU A 111 -14.68 7.17 -9.61
C LEU A 111 -15.65 6.49 -10.60
N ARG A 112 -16.04 7.18 -11.69
CA ARG A 112 -16.86 6.61 -12.76
C ARG A 112 -16.14 5.48 -13.48
N ARG A 113 -14.90 5.73 -13.88
CA ARG A 113 -14.08 4.76 -14.61
C ARG A 113 -13.83 3.50 -13.79
N ALA A 114 -13.56 3.65 -12.50
CA ALA A 114 -13.40 2.55 -11.55
C ALA A 114 -14.68 1.73 -11.37
N ARG A 115 -15.85 2.37 -11.33
CA ARG A 115 -17.13 1.64 -11.31
C ARG A 115 -17.36 0.85 -12.60
N ASP A 116 -16.98 1.40 -13.75
CA ASP A 116 -17.28 0.80 -15.05
C ASP A 116 -16.30 -0.31 -15.43
N THR A 117 -15.06 -0.26 -14.95
CA THR A 117 -13.99 -1.19 -15.37
C THR A 117 -13.22 -1.86 -14.23
N GLY A 118 -13.39 -1.38 -13.00
CA GLY A 118 -12.69 -1.89 -11.84
C GLY A 118 -13.27 -3.21 -11.34
N ARG A 119 -12.38 -4.12 -10.92
CA ARG A 119 -12.76 -5.32 -10.17
C ARG A 119 -12.79 -5.12 -8.66
N VAL A 120 -12.06 -4.12 -8.16
CA VAL A 120 -11.95 -3.80 -6.74
C VAL A 120 -12.25 -2.33 -6.53
N ARG A 121 -12.41 -1.92 -5.27
CA ARG A 121 -12.70 -0.51 -4.96
C ARG A 121 -11.48 0.34 -5.26
N VAL A 122 -11.66 1.42 -6.02
CA VAL A 122 -10.64 2.45 -6.22
C VAL A 122 -11.14 3.75 -5.62
N VAL A 123 -10.35 4.33 -4.73
CA VAL A 123 -10.66 5.60 -4.07
C VAL A 123 -9.51 6.58 -4.38
N PRO A 124 -9.79 7.79 -4.91
CA PRO A 124 -8.73 8.74 -5.23
C PRO A 124 -8.12 9.36 -3.97
N ALA A 125 -6.80 9.41 -3.91
CA ALA A 125 -6.13 10.53 -3.25
C ALA A 125 -6.07 11.70 -4.24
N ALA A 126 -6.18 12.93 -3.73
CA ALA A 126 -6.06 14.14 -4.53
C ALA A 126 -4.71 14.82 -4.30
N ALA A 127 -4.34 15.70 -5.23
CA ALA A 127 -3.14 16.51 -5.12
C ALA A 127 -3.18 17.41 -3.88
N LEU A 128 -2.07 17.53 -3.16
CA LEU A 128 -1.95 18.50 -2.06
C LEU A 128 -1.70 19.91 -2.63
N THR A 129 -0.98 20.00 -3.74
CA THR A 129 -0.70 21.24 -4.46
C THR A 129 -1.17 21.20 -5.92
N LYS A 130 -1.53 22.35 -6.47
CA LYS A 130 -2.01 22.48 -7.85
C LYS A 130 -0.93 22.00 -8.82
N GLY A 131 -1.30 21.05 -9.68
CA GLY A 131 -0.43 20.40 -10.64
C GLY A 131 0.73 19.59 -10.03
N LEU A 132 0.70 19.30 -8.71
CA LEU A 132 1.80 18.62 -8.00
C LEU A 132 3.12 19.41 -8.06
N ASN A 133 3.03 20.74 -8.06
CA ASN A 133 4.16 21.64 -8.27
C ASN A 133 4.82 22.15 -6.98
N GLY A 134 4.26 21.83 -5.80
CA GLY A 134 4.81 22.27 -4.52
C GLY A 134 4.72 23.78 -4.28
N ALA A 135 3.91 24.51 -5.05
CA ALA A 135 3.84 25.97 -5.04
C ALA A 135 2.57 26.53 -4.38
N ASP A 136 1.39 26.14 -4.89
CA ASP A 136 0.09 26.60 -4.41
C ASP A 136 -0.78 25.42 -3.98
N THR A 137 -1.47 25.57 -2.85
CA THR A 137 -2.35 24.52 -2.30
C THR A 137 -3.54 24.24 -3.23
N ALA A 138 -3.91 22.97 -3.39
CA ALA A 138 -5.14 22.58 -4.08
C ALA A 138 -6.39 22.92 -3.26
N GLU A 139 -7.57 22.85 -3.88
CA GLU A 139 -8.86 23.18 -3.24
C GLU A 139 -9.38 21.98 -2.41
N VAL A 140 -8.77 21.73 -1.24
CA VAL A 140 -9.04 20.59 -0.34
C VAL A 140 -10.53 20.34 -0.12
N GLY A 141 -11.30 21.38 0.17
CA GLY A 141 -12.74 21.25 0.45
C GLY A 141 -13.53 20.70 -0.75
N LEU A 142 -13.29 21.25 -1.95
CA LEU A 142 -13.97 20.81 -3.17
C LEU A 142 -13.59 19.37 -3.55
N LEU A 143 -12.32 19.00 -3.34
CA LEU A 143 -11.82 17.66 -3.66
C LEU A 143 -12.37 16.60 -2.70
N LEU A 144 -12.53 16.93 -1.41
CA LEU A 144 -13.24 16.06 -0.46
C LEU A 144 -14.71 15.86 -0.85
N GLU A 145 -15.42 16.93 -1.19
CA GLU A 145 -16.81 16.86 -1.66
C GLU A 145 -16.95 16.01 -2.93
N ALA A 146 -15.94 16.05 -3.81
CA ALA A 146 -15.90 15.22 -5.02
C ALA A 146 -15.62 13.74 -4.75
N GLY A 147 -15.12 13.38 -3.57
CA GLY A 147 -14.88 11.99 -3.15
C GLY A 147 -13.40 11.59 -2.97
N ALA A 148 -12.47 12.55 -2.93
CA ALA A 148 -11.10 12.26 -2.51
C ALA A 148 -11.05 11.90 -1.02
N ILE A 149 -10.18 10.96 -0.63
CA ILE A 149 -10.07 10.48 0.77
C ILE A 149 -8.84 11.01 1.51
N ALA A 150 -7.81 11.41 0.78
CA ALA A 150 -6.54 11.91 1.32
C ALA A 150 -5.84 12.82 0.30
N PHE A 151 -4.81 13.53 0.75
CA PHE A 151 -4.08 14.53 -0.04
C PHE A 151 -2.58 14.24 -0.07
N THR A 152 -1.99 14.20 -1.26
CA THR A 152 -0.56 13.93 -1.46
C THR A 152 -0.08 14.54 -2.77
N ASP A 153 1.20 14.84 -2.91
CA ASP A 153 1.80 15.16 -4.22
C ASP A 153 2.42 13.91 -4.90
N GLY A 154 1.95 12.73 -4.49
CA GLY A 154 2.34 11.44 -5.07
C GLY A 154 3.82 11.14 -4.80
N PRO A 155 4.64 10.93 -5.84
CA PRO A 155 6.07 10.65 -5.70
C PRO A 155 6.92 11.92 -5.49
N ARG A 156 6.30 13.09 -5.24
CA ARG A 156 7.02 14.36 -5.07
C ARG A 156 6.82 14.92 -3.67
N SER A 157 7.90 15.43 -3.11
CA SER A 157 7.86 16.16 -1.84
C SER A 157 7.45 17.62 -2.05
N VAL A 158 6.62 18.14 -1.16
CA VAL A 158 6.43 19.59 -1.00
C VAL A 158 7.63 20.14 -0.24
N ALA A 159 8.69 20.51 -0.96
CA ALA A 159 9.96 20.96 -0.39
C ALA A 159 9.85 22.32 0.35
N ASN A 160 8.94 23.20 -0.08
CA ASN A 160 8.80 24.51 0.56
C ASN A 160 8.02 24.41 1.88
N ALA A 161 8.71 24.62 3.01
CA ALA A 161 8.12 24.55 4.35
C ALA A 161 6.91 25.50 4.56
N ARG A 162 6.91 26.67 3.89
CA ARG A 162 5.78 27.62 3.97
C ARG A 162 4.55 27.08 3.23
N VAL A 163 4.74 26.42 2.10
CA VAL A 163 3.66 25.77 1.34
C VAL A 163 3.11 24.59 2.14
N MET A 164 3.99 23.69 2.61
CA MET A 164 3.56 22.56 3.43
C MET A 164 2.79 23.00 4.68
N ARG A 165 3.28 24.02 5.41
CA ARG A 165 2.56 24.58 6.57
C ARG A 165 1.16 25.08 6.21
N ARG A 166 1.02 25.80 5.10
CA ARG A 166 -0.29 26.32 4.63
C ARG A 166 -1.22 25.17 4.25
N ALA A 167 -0.70 24.18 3.52
CA ALA A 167 -1.44 23.00 3.10
C ALA A 167 -1.96 22.21 4.30
N MET A 168 -1.09 21.95 5.30
CA MET A 168 -1.45 21.28 6.55
C MET A 168 -2.53 22.07 7.32
N ALA A 169 -2.33 23.38 7.53
CA ALA A 169 -3.31 24.20 8.23
C ALA A 169 -4.69 24.17 7.54
N TYR A 170 -4.73 24.24 6.20
CA TYR A 170 -5.97 24.14 5.43
C TYR A 170 -6.60 22.75 5.53
N ALA A 171 -5.81 21.68 5.39
CA ALA A 171 -6.27 20.30 5.53
C ALA A 171 -6.86 20.00 6.91
N ARG A 172 -6.30 20.59 7.97
CA ARG A 172 -6.79 20.44 9.35
C ARG A 172 -8.23 20.94 9.51
N ASP A 173 -8.61 22.04 8.87
CA ASP A 173 -9.97 22.59 8.97
C ASP A 173 -11.03 21.62 8.44
N PHE A 174 -10.64 20.68 7.56
CA PHE A 174 -11.50 19.63 7.02
C PHE A 174 -11.23 18.24 7.63
N ASN A 175 -10.37 18.13 8.64
CA ASN A 175 -9.92 16.86 9.20
C ASN A 175 -9.32 15.90 8.14
N ALA A 176 -8.76 16.46 7.06
CA ALA A 176 -8.21 15.72 5.95
C ALA A 176 -6.86 15.08 6.30
N LEU A 177 -6.59 13.91 5.73
CA LEU A 177 -5.31 13.23 5.86
C LEU A 177 -4.31 13.78 4.84
N VAL A 178 -3.19 14.30 5.32
CA VAL A 178 -2.03 14.67 4.49
C VAL A 178 -1.05 13.50 4.47
N ILE A 179 -0.80 12.94 3.29
CA ILE A 179 0.21 11.91 3.03
C ILE A 179 1.37 12.57 2.30
N HIS A 180 2.60 12.35 2.74
CA HIS A 180 3.76 13.01 2.15
C HIS A 180 4.89 12.04 1.81
N HIS A 181 5.41 12.17 0.59
CA HIS A 181 6.66 11.58 0.17
C HIS A 181 7.83 12.29 0.87
N LEU A 182 8.76 11.52 1.42
CA LEU A 182 9.81 12.01 2.31
C LEU A 182 11.15 12.04 1.57
N GLU A 183 11.34 13.05 0.73
CA GLU A 183 12.61 13.19 0.01
C GLU A 183 12.92 14.67 -0.22
N ASP A 184 14.01 15.15 0.38
CA ASP A 184 14.57 16.45 0.04
C ASP A 184 15.21 16.38 -1.36
N PRO A 185 14.68 17.10 -2.37
CA PRO A 185 15.13 16.96 -3.74
C PRO A 185 16.56 17.48 -3.96
N ASP A 186 17.03 18.42 -3.12
CA ASP A 186 18.37 18.99 -3.26
C ASP A 186 19.43 18.03 -2.68
N LEU A 187 19.08 17.28 -1.63
CA LEU A 187 19.94 16.23 -1.07
C LEU A 187 19.90 14.93 -1.88
N ALA A 188 18.74 14.57 -2.42
CA ALA A 188 18.63 13.41 -3.31
C ALA A 188 19.39 13.64 -4.61
N GLY A 189 19.26 14.85 -5.20
CA GLY A 189 20.01 15.27 -6.38
C GLY A 189 19.90 14.27 -7.52
N GLU A 190 21.05 13.82 -8.03
CA GLU A 190 21.14 12.79 -9.08
C GLU A 190 21.29 11.37 -8.52
N GLY A 191 21.08 11.17 -7.22
CA GLY A 191 21.18 9.87 -6.57
C GLY A 191 20.18 8.85 -7.13
N VAL A 192 20.62 7.60 -7.25
CA VAL A 192 19.82 6.51 -7.88
C VAL A 192 19.70 5.26 -7.02
N MET A 193 20.45 5.20 -5.92
CA MET A 193 20.41 4.12 -4.93
C MET A 193 20.78 4.66 -3.54
N ASN A 194 20.78 3.81 -2.53
CA ASN A 194 21.24 4.20 -1.19
C ASN A 194 22.69 4.69 -1.21
N GLU A 195 22.96 5.83 -0.56
CA GLU A 195 24.33 6.28 -0.35
C GLU A 195 25.07 5.36 0.63
N GLY A 196 26.23 4.87 0.22
CA GLY A 196 27.04 3.99 1.04
C GLY A 196 28.19 3.36 0.27
N GLU A 197 28.84 2.40 0.91
CA GLU A 197 29.98 1.69 0.33
C GLU A 197 29.60 0.96 -0.98
N LEU A 198 28.40 0.37 -1.04
CA LEU A 198 27.95 -0.35 -2.23
C LEU A 198 27.78 0.58 -3.44
N ALA A 199 27.14 1.74 -3.26
CA ALA A 199 27.00 2.74 -4.32
C ALA A 199 28.36 3.19 -4.88
N LEU A 200 29.33 3.44 -3.99
CA LEU A 200 30.69 3.78 -4.40
C LEU A 200 31.36 2.66 -5.22
N ARG A 201 31.19 1.40 -4.80
CA ARG A 201 31.74 0.23 -5.53
C ARG A 201 31.08 0.03 -6.90
N LEU A 202 29.78 0.31 -7.00
CA LEU A 202 29.01 0.25 -8.26
C LEU A 202 29.20 1.49 -9.14
N GLY A 203 29.89 2.53 -8.64
CA GLY A 203 30.07 3.79 -9.37
C GLY A 203 28.76 4.54 -9.59
N LEU A 204 27.79 4.37 -8.69
CA LEU A 204 26.48 5.01 -8.77
C LEU A 204 26.36 6.15 -7.74
N PRO A 205 25.70 7.27 -8.09
CA PRO A 205 25.41 8.32 -7.14
C PRO A 205 24.39 7.82 -6.09
N GLY A 206 24.70 8.08 -4.82
CA GLY A 206 23.87 7.68 -3.68
C GLY A 206 22.91 8.77 -3.24
N ILE A 207 21.79 8.36 -2.66
CA ILE A 207 20.83 9.22 -1.95
C ILE A 207 21.12 9.06 -0.45
N PRO A 208 21.53 10.11 0.27
CA PRO A 208 21.79 10.03 1.71
C PRO A 208 20.50 9.77 2.50
N ARG A 209 20.62 9.23 3.71
CA ARG A 209 19.47 9.02 4.61
C ARG A 209 18.85 10.35 5.04
N GLU A 210 19.65 11.40 5.08
CA GLU A 210 19.31 12.78 5.42
C GLU A 210 18.26 13.37 4.46
N ALA A 211 18.23 12.92 3.20
CA ALA A 211 17.19 13.33 2.25
C ALA A 211 15.80 12.95 2.78
N GLU A 212 15.65 11.82 3.46
CA GLU A 212 14.39 11.40 4.07
C GLU A 212 14.16 12.05 5.44
N THR A 213 15.17 12.01 6.32
CA THR A 213 14.98 12.39 7.73
C THR A 213 14.77 13.87 7.94
N ILE A 214 15.43 14.75 7.16
CA ILE A 214 15.25 16.20 7.27
C ILE A 214 13.83 16.60 6.86
N MET A 215 13.33 15.99 5.78
CA MET A 215 11.96 16.22 5.31
C MET A 215 10.95 15.81 6.37
N LEU A 216 11.14 14.62 6.95
CA LEU A 216 10.29 14.11 8.02
C LEU A 216 10.34 14.99 9.28
N ASP A 217 11.53 15.34 9.79
CA ASP A 217 11.68 16.17 10.98
C ASP A 217 11.00 17.54 10.82
N ARG A 218 11.14 18.15 9.64
CA ARG A 218 10.43 19.38 9.29
C ARG A 218 8.93 19.18 9.41
N ASP A 219 8.40 18.12 8.81
CA ASP A 219 6.95 17.87 8.79
C ASP A 219 6.40 17.57 10.17
N ILE A 220 7.12 16.81 11.01
CA ILE A 220 6.73 16.59 12.41
C ILE A 220 6.61 17.90 13.18
N ARG A 221 7.52 18.86 12.96
CA ARG A 221 7.42 20.21 13.57
C ARG A 221 6.22 20.99 13.05
N LEU A 222 5.89 20.85 11.77
CA LEU A 222 4.70 21.47 11.18
C LEU A 222 3.41 20.81 11.68
N VAL A 223 3.40 19.50 11.92
CA VAL A 223 2.29 18.78 12.54
C VAL A 223 2.12 19.24 13.99
N ALA A 224 3.19 19.38 14.76
CA ALA A 224 3.10 19.94 16.11
C ALA A 224 2.54 21.36 16.13
N LEU A 225 2.85 22.17 15.12
CA LEU A 225 2.33 23.54 14.96
C LEU A 225 0.85 23.56 14.51
N THR A 226 0.47 22.67 13.60
CA THR A 226 -0.83 22.73 12.92
C THR A 226 -1.85 21.74 13.47
N GLY A 227 -1.45 20.66 14.13
CA GLY A 227 -2.34 19.58 14.59
C GLY A 227 -2.98 18.75 13.48
N THR A 228 -2.46 18.83 12.25
CA THR A 228 -3.01 18.15 11.07
C THR A 228 -2.77 16.65 11.14
N ARG A 229 -3.74 15.84 10.69
CA ARG A 229 -3.55 14.39 10.52
C ARG A 229 -2.51 14.15 9.42
N TYR A 230 -1.43 13.48 9.79
CA TYR A 230 -0.28 13.31 8.91
C TYR A 230 0.13 11.85 8.78
N HIS A 231 0.47 11.47 7.55
CA HIS A 231 1.01 10.17 7.21
C HIS A 231 2.33 10.32 6.45
N ALA A 232 3.41 9.82 7.03
CA ALA A 232 4.67 9.61 6.33
C ALA A 232 4.52 8.43 5.36
N ALA A 233 4.53 8.69 4.05
CA ALA A 233 4.10 7.71 3.05
C ALA A 233 4.91 6.40 3.09
N ILE A 234 6.24 6.51 2.97
CA ILE A 234 7.17 5.39 3.02
C ILE A 234 8.39 5.83 3.82
N VAL A 235 8.62 5.22 4.98
CA VAL A 235 9.89 5.33 5.71
C VAL A 235 10.83 4.20 5.28
N SER A 236 12.09 4.52 5.02
CA SER A 236 13.11 3.56 4.59
C SER A 236 14.29 3.43 5.56
N THR A 237 14.41 4.31 6.55
CA THR A 237 15.61 4.36 7.43
C THR A 237 15.30 4.13 8.91
N ALA A 238 16.25 3.57 9.65
CA ALA A 238 16.18 3.43 11.11
C ALA A 238 16.08 4.79 11.82
N ALA A 239 16.68 5.84 11.24
CA ALA A 239 16.60 7.19 11.77
C ALA A 239 15.17 7.76 11.68
N SER A 240 14.48 7.56 10.55
CA SER A 240 13.07 7.96 10.40
C SER A 240 12.15 7.22 11.37
N VAL A 241 12.41 5.94 11.64
CA VAL A 241 11.69 5.16 12.67
C VAL A 241 11.78 5.86 14.03
N GLU A 242 12.96 6.34 14.42
CA GLU A 242 13.13 7.05 15.69
C GLU A 242 12.44 8.43 15.72
N VAL A 243 12.40 9.14 14.59
CA VAL A 243 11.63 10.39 14.46
C VAL A 243 10.13 10.12 14.67
N ILE A 244 9.59 9.07 14.03
CA ILE A 244 8.18 8.67 14.21
C ILE A 244 7.91 8.27 15.67
N ARG A 245 8.82 7.53 16.31
CA ARG A 245 8.70 7.15 17.72
C ARG A 245 8.53 8.35 18.63
N LYS A 246 9.38 9.36 18.48
CA LYS A 246 9.32 10.61 19.24
C LYS A 246 8.04 11.39 18.96
N ALA A 247 7.60 11.44 17.71
CA ALA A 247 6.37 12.12 17.33
C ALA A 247 5.14 11.46 17.98
N LYS A 248 5.05 10.12 17.92
CA LYS A 248 3.95 9.36 18.52
C LYS A 248 3.97 9.41 20.05
N SER A 249 5.14 9.34 20.69
CA SER A 249 5.25 9.45 22.15
C SER A 249 4.88 10.85 22.66
N ALA A 250 5.06 11.88 21.84
CA ALA A 250 4.56 13.23 22.09
C ALA A 250 3.04 13.41 21.82
N GLY A 251 2.34 12.34 21.41
CA GLY A 251 0.90 12.36 21.15
C GLY A 251 0.50 13.10 19.86
N LEU A 252 1.44 13.31 18.93
CA LEU A 252 1.12 13.96 17.66
C LEU A 252 0.27 13.03 16.77
N PRO A 253 -0.64 13.59 15.94
CA PRO A 253 -1.51 12.83 15.02
C PRO A 253 -0.73 12.33 13.78
N VAL A 254 0.29 11.52 14.03
CA VAL A 254 1.27 11.05 13.04
C VAL A 254 1.16 9.54 12.88
N THR A 255 1.10 9.10 11.64
CA THR A 255 1.21 7.70 11.24
C THR A 255 2.30 7.56 10.18
N CYS A 256 2.77 6.34 9.94
CA CYS A 256 3.70 6.06 8.84
C CYS A 256 3.44 4.72 8.18
N GLY A 257 3.81 4.64 6.91
CA GLY A 257 3.86 3.41 6.14
C GLY A 257 5.30 3.05 5.74
N THR A 258 5.47 1.82 5.30
CA THR A 258 6.63 1.41 4.50
C THR A 258 6.16 0.49 3.39
N SER A 259 6.96 0.28 2.35
CA SER A 259 6.58 -0.65 1.28
C SER A 259 7.03 -2.07 1.59
N ILE A 260 6.34 -3.04 1.01
CA ILE A 260 6.74 -4.45 1.16
C ILE A 260 8.16 -4.71 0.66
N ASN A 261 8.61 -3.95 -0.35
CA ASN A 261 9.97 -4.04 -0.89
C ASN A 261 10.99 -3.65 0.20
N HIS A 262 10.76 -2.56 0.93
CA HIS A 262 11.65 -2.09 2.00
C HIS A 262 11.71 -3.01 3.22
N LEU A 263 10.72 -3.92 3.39
CA LEU A 263 10.73 -4.89 4.48
C LEU A 263 11.42 -6.20 4.10
N THR A 264 11.41 -6.54 2.81
CA THR A 264 11.81 -7.88 2.32
C THR A 264 13.04 -7.88 1.43
N LEU A 265 13.54 -6.70 1.06
CA LEU A 265 14.70 -6.47 0.22
C LEU A 265 15.58 -5.38 0.82
N ASN A 266 16.87 -5.38 0.48
CA ASN A 266 17.87 -4.38 0.84
C ASN A 266 18.76 -4.06 -0.36
N GLU A 267 19.69 -3.12 -0.20
CA GLU A 267 20.57 -2.67 -1.29
C GLU A 267 21.42 -3.79 -1.91
N ASN A 268 21.74 -4.87 -1.18
CA ASN A 268 22.51 -5.99 -1.71
C ASN A 268 21.73 -6.82 -2.74
N ASP A 269 20.39 -6.80 -2.69
CA ASP A 269 19.55 -7.51 -3.66
C ASP A 269 19.69 -6.92 -5.07
N ILE A 270 20.13 -5.66 -5.20
CA ILE A 270 20.34 -4.99 -6.49
C ILE A 270 21.29 -5.79 -7.39
N GLY A 271 22.28 -6.46 -6.78
CA GLY A 271 23.20 -7.36 -7.46
C GLY A 271 23.84 -6.72 -8.69
N ASP A 272 23.74 -7.41 -9.83
CA ASP A 272 24.25 -6.96 -11.12
C ASP A 272 23.35 -5.89 -11.78
N TYR A 273 23.09 -4.79 -11.06
CA TYR A 273 22.34 -3.63 -11.57
C TYR A 273 20.89 -3.95 -11.97
N ARG A 274 20.22 -4.83 -11.23
CA ARG A 274 18.84 -5.22 -11.54
C ARG A 274 17.88 -4.05 -11.34
N THR A 275 17.48 -3.43 -12.45
CA THR A 275 16.70 -2.19 -12.46
C THR A 275 15.30 -2.33 -11.85
N PHE A 276 14.71 -3.53 -11.78
CA PHE A 276 13.42 -3.75 -11.10
C PHE A 276 13.48 -3.47 -9.60
N LEU A 277 14.69 -3.39 -9.02
CA LEU A 277 14.95 -3.01 -7.64
C LEU A 277 15.23 -1.51 -7.46
N LYS A 278 15.22 -0.74 -8.56
CA LYS A 278 15.28 0.72 -8.52
C LYS A 278 13.89 1.28 -8.16
N VAL A 279 13.73 1.68 -6.91
CA VAL A 279 12.51 2.21 -6.27
C VAL A 279 12.82 3.51 -5.53
N ALA A 280 11.79 4.28 -5.17
CA ALA A 280 11.92 5.56 -4.46
C ALA A 280 10.97 5.60 -3.24
N PRO A 281 11.46 5.72 -1.99
CA PRO A 281 12.88 5.81 -1.61
C PRO A 281 13.69 4.56 -2.00
N PRO A 282 15.03 4.63 -2.08
CA PRO A 282 15.84 3.49 -2.49
C PRO A 282 15.93 2.42 -1.39
N LEU A 283 16.15 1.17 -1.80
CA LEU A 283 16.47 0.08 -0.87
C LEU A 283 17.74 0.43 -0.10
N ARG A 284 17.67 0.40 1.23
CA ARG A 284 18.73 0.80 2.16
C ARG A 284 19.57 -0.40 2.61
N HIS A 285 20.54 -0.15 3.47
CA HIS A 285 21.35 -1.20 4.10
C HIS A 285 20.49 -2.18 4.90
N GLU A 286 21.00 -3.40 5.11
CA GLU A 286 20.30 -4.44 5.87
C GLU A 286 19.92 -4.01 7.29
N ASP A 287 20.74 -3.18 7.93
CA ASP A 287 20.44 -2.63 9.26
C ASP A 287 19.17 -1.76 9.26
N ASP A 288 18.96 -0.97 8.20
CA ASP A 288 17.74 -0.18 8.04
C ASP A 288 16.55 -1.12 7.81
N ARG A 289 16.68 -2.13 6.94
CA ARG A 289 15.63 -3.13 6.70
C ARG A 289 15.21 -3.83 7.99
N LEU A 290 16.17 -4.30 8.79
CA LEU A 290 15.91 -4.95 10.08
C LEU A 290 15.24 -4.00 11.08
N ALA A 291 15.65 -2.72 11.11
CA ALA A 291 14.99 -1.72 11.95
C ALA A 291 13.53 -1.49 11.54
N LEU A 292 13.22 -1.48 10.24
CA LEU A 292 11.84 -1.39 9.74
C LEU A 292 11.02 -2.63 10.14
N VAL A 293 11.58 -3.83 10.01
CA VAL A 293 10.91 -5.08 10.42
C VAL A 293 10.60 -5.06 11.92
N ALA A 294 11.56 -4.67 12.76
CA ALA A 294 11.33 -4.53 14.20
C ALA A 294 10.26 -3.48 14.52
N ALA A 295 10.30 -2.32 13.83
CA ALA A 295 9.31 -1.26 13.99
C ALA A 295 7.91 -1.67 13.54
N LEU A 296 7.80 -2.52 12.52
CA LEU A 296 6.53 -3.12 12.11
C LEU A 296 6.02 -4.10 13.18
N ALA A 297 6.88 -4.99 13.68
CA ALA A 297 6.53 -6.00 14.67
C ALA A 297 5.98 -5.38 15.97
N GLU A 298 6.58 -4.27 16.44
CA GLU A 298 6.12 -3.54 17.63
C GLU A 298 4.88 -2.65 17.38
N GLY A 299 4.47 -2.47 16.12
CA GLY A 299 3.33 -1.63 15.74
C GLY A 299 3.65 -0.13 15.59
N LEU A 300 4.93 0.24 15.53
CA LEU A 300 5.34 1.63 15.29
C LEU A 300 5.13 2.03 13.83
N ILE A 301 5.49 1.18 12.87
CA ILE A 301 5.05 1.35 11.48
C ILE A 301 3.59 0.92 11.42
N ASP A 302 2.69 1.81 10.98
CA ASP A 302 1.25 1.54 11.00
C ASP A 302 0.85 0.58 9.89
N ILE A 303 1.28 0.87 8.66
CA ILE A 303 0.78 0.19 7.46
C ILE A 303 1.90 -0.32 6.55
N ILE A 304 1.54 -1.28 5.71
CA ILE A 304 2.37 -1.76 4.60
C ILE A 304 1.63 -1.42 3.31
N VAL A 305 2.34 -0.83 2.35
CA VAL A 305 1.83 -0.58 0.99
C VAL A 305 2.59 -1.42 -0.03
N SER A 306 1.99 -1.67 -1.18
CA SER A 306 2.74 -2.32 -2.26
C SER A 306 3.66 -1.33 -3.00
N ASP A 307 3.35 -0.02 -2.90
CA ASP A 307 3.97 1.04 -3.70
C ASP A 307 3.94 0.72 -5.20
N HIS A 308 2.79 0.20 -5.66
CA HIS A 308 2.65 -0.27 -7.03
C HIS A 308 2.82 0.88 -8.01
N ASN A 309 3.96 0.85 -8.71
CA ASN A 309 4.41 1.85 -9.64
C ASN A 309 4.92 1.15 -10.92
N PRO A 310 4.00 0.72 -11.80
CA PRO A 310 4.32 0.05 -13.05
C PRO A 310 5.11 0.97 -13.97
N GLN A 311 6.15 0.44 -14.61
CA GLN A 311 7.00 1.18 -15.53
C GLN A 311 7.08 0.44 -16.87
N ASP A 312 7.28 1.19 -17.95
CA ASP A 312 7.42 0.59 -19.27
C ASP A 312 8.72 -0.23 -19.37
N VAL A 313 8.74 -1.22 -20.26
CA VAL A 313 9.92 -2.03 -20.51
C VAL A 313 11.07 -1.17 -21.04
N GLU A 314 10.78 -0.17 -21.87
CA GLU A 314 11.77 0.74 -22.45
C GLU A 314 12.47 1.58 -21.38
N THR A 315 11.76 1.97 -20.31
CA THR A 315 12.35 2.77 -19.22
C THR A 315 13.03 1.94 -18.16
N LYS A 316 12.66 0.66 -18.00
CA LYS A 316 13.34 -0.26 -17.06
C LYS A 316 14.53 -1.00 -17.67
N ARG A 317 14.64 -1.13 -18.99
CA ARG A 317 15.78 -1.78 -19.68
C ARG A 317 16.90 -0.80 -20.05
N LEU A 318 17.12 0.20 -19.22
CA LEU A 318 18.23 1.15 -19.30
C LEU A 318 19.31 0.78 -18.26
N PRO A 319 20.53 1.35 -18.35
CA PRO A 319 21.49 1.29 -17.24
C PRO A 319 20.83 1.74 -15.93
N PHE A 320 21.25 1.19 -14.79
CA PHE A 320 20.59 1.46 -13.50
C PHE A 320 20.48 2.96 -13.17
N ALA A 321 21.49 3.76 -13.51
CA ALA A 321 21.45 5.20 -13.33
C ALA A 321 20.30 5.89 -14.11
N GLU A 322 20.00 5.40 -15.31
CA GLU A 322 19.02 5.98 -16.24
C GLU A 322 17.63 5.37 -16.12
N ALA A 323 17.52 4.17 -15.54
CA ALA A 323 16.24 3.47 -15.44
C ALA A 323 15.23 4.22 -14.55
N GLU A 324 13.94 4.11 -14.84
CA GLU A 324 12.91 4.76 -14.01
C GLU A 324 12.74 4.09 -12.64
N ASN A 325 12.41 4.91 -11.64
CA ASN A 325 12.03 4.42 -10.31
C ASN A 325 10.65 3.75 -10.38
N GLY A 326 10.51 2.59 -9.72
CA GLY A 326 9.21 1.96 -9.54
C GLY A 326 9.21 0.47 -9.84
N ALA A 327 8.31 -0.22 -9.13
CA ALA A 327 8.08 -1.64 -9.23
C ALA A 327 6.59 -1.97 -9.01
N ILE A 328 6.12 -3.07 -9.58
CA ILE A 328 4.75 -3.55 -9.32
C ILE A 328 4.73 -4.39 -8.04
N GLY A 329 3.69 -4.22 -7.21
CA GLY A 329 3.60 -4.95 -5.94
C GLY A 329 2.22 -5.49 -5.55
N LEU A 330 1.12 -5.08 -6.20
CA LEU A 330 -0.25 -5.45 -5.80
C LEU A 330 -0.45 -6.97 -5.67
N GLU A 331 0.08 -7.75 -6.61
CA GLU A 331 -0.07 -9.22 -6.66
C GLU A 331 0.86 -9.97 -5.69
N THR A 332 1.96 -9.34 -5.29
CA THR A 332 3.03 -10.00 -4.51
C THR A 332 3.11 -9.54 -3.06
N MET A 333 2.38 -8.48 -2.68
CA MET A 333 2.49 -7.84 -1.37
C MET A 333 2.27 -8.82 -0.20
N LEU A 334 1.17 -9.59 -0.23
CA LEU A 334 0.89 -10.57 0.84
C LEU A 334 1.95 -11.67 0.89
N ALA A 335 2.27 -12.25 -0.26
CA ALA A 335 3.19 -13.39 -0.38
C ALA A 335 4.63 -13.02 0.02
N ALA A 336 5.09 -11.81 -0.33
CA ALA A 336 6.35 -11.28 0.16
C ALA A 336 6.29 -11.01 1.68
N GLY A 337 5.17 -10.47 2.18
CA GLY A 337 4.97 -10.21 3.62
C GLY A 337 5.01 -11.48 4.47
N LEU A 338 4.51 -12.59 3.95
CA LEU A 338 4.53 -13.89 4.63
C LEU A 338 5.95 -14.41 4.88
N ARG A 339 6.98 -13.94 4.16
CA ARG A 339 8.37 -14.25 4.50
C ARG A 339 8.73 -13.85 5.93
N LEU A 340 8.22 -12.70 6.38
CA LEU A 340 8.43 -12.20 7.76
C LEU A 340 7.66 -13.02 8.80
N VAL A 341 6.56 -13.64 8.38
CA VAL A 341 5.78 -14.56 9.22
C VAL A 341 6.50 -15.89 9.34
N HIS A 342 7.03 -16.41 8.24
CA HIS A 342 7.73 -17.69 8.20
C HIS A 342 9.10 -17.64 8.90
N SER A 343 9.77 -16.49 8.90
CA SER A 343 10.99 -16.27 9.70
C SER A 343 10.70 -16.08 11.19
N GLY A 344 9.45 -15.78 11.56
CA GLY A 344 9.06 -15.47 12.94
C GLY A 344 9.32 -14.03 13.37
N ASP A 345 9.70 -13.15 12.45
CA ASP A 345 9.98 -11.73 12.74
C ASP A 345 8.69 -10.93 13.00
N VAL A 346 7.58 -11.29 12.34
CA VAL A 346 6.28 -10.61 12.44
C VAL A 346 5.16 -11.64 12.56
N THR A 347 4.19 -11.43 13.44
CA THR A 347 3.03 -12.33 13.53
C THR A 347 2.08 -12.13 12.33
N LEU A 348 1.38 -13.19 11.90
CA LEU A 348 0.38 -13.09 10.83
C LEU A 348 -0.69 -12.03 11.13
N SER A 349 -1.16 -11.96 12.38
CA SER A 349 -2.13 -10.96 12.82
C SER A 349 -1.59 -9.53 12.67
N ARG A 350 -0.32 -9.28 13.02
CA ARG A 350 0.32 -7.97 12.83
C ARG A 350 0.45 -7.61 11.35
N LEU A 351 0.89 -8.55 10.51
CA LEU A 351 1.01 -8.37 9.06
C LEU A 351 -0.34 -7.99 8.43
N LEU A 352 -1.38 -8.80 8.68
CA LEU A 352 -2.72 -8.57 8.15
C LEU A 352 -3.29 -7.25 8.67
N SER A 353 -3.09 -6.92 9.94
CA SER A 353 -3.51 -5.63 10.50
C SER A 353 -2.87 -4.44 9.77
N ALA A 354 -1.57 -4.50 9.47
CA ALA A 354 -0.87 -3.46 8.73
C ALA A 354 -1.31 -3.33 7.25
N MET A 355 -1.90 -4.38 6.68
CA MET A 355 -2.38 -4.41 5.29
C MET A 355 -3.90 -4.27 5.16
N SER A 356 -4.68 -4.27 6.25
CA SER A 356 -6.16 -4.25 6.17
C SER A 356 -6.81 -3.31 7.20
N SER A 357 -6.87 -3.69 8.47
CA SER A 357 -7.59 -2.92 9.49
C SER A 357 -6.95 -1.58 9.79
N ARG A 358 -5.63 -1.51 9.83
CA ARG A 358 -4.91 -0.28 10.14
C ARG A 358 -5.01 0.78 9.03
N PRO A 359 -4.79 0.46 7.73
CA PRO A 359 -5.08 1.43 6.67
C PRO A 359 -6.55 1.85 6.65
N ALA A 360 -7.50 0.94 6.94
CA ALA A 360 -8.92 1.30 7.05
C ALA A 360 -9.17 2.35 8.16
N GLU A 361 -8.58 2.18 9.34
CA GLU A 361 -8.67 3.14 10.45
C GLU A 361 -8.09 4.50 10.10
N ILE A 362 -6.92 4.53 9.44
CA ILE A 362 -6.27 5.77 9.02
C ILE A 362 -7.12 6.51 7.98
N LEU A 363 -7.78 5.79 7.08
CA LEU A 363 -8.60 6.39 6.03
C LEU A 363 -10.06 6.64 6.45
N GLY A 364 -10.51 6.09 7.59
CA GLY A 364 -11.92 6.14 8.01
C GLY A 364 -12.85 5.24 7.17
N LEU A 365 -12.31 4.15 6.64
CA LEU A 365 -13.03 3.18 5.81
C LEU A 365 -13.75 2.11 6.68
N PRO A 366 -14.95 1.65 6.27
CA PRO A 366 -15.63 0.53 6.92
C PRO A 366 -15.02 -0.84 6.58
N GLN A 367 -14.15 -0.92 5.56
CA GLN A 367 -13.45 -2.14 5.13
C GLN A 367 -12.35 -2.56 6.13
N GLY A 368 -11.60 -3.62 5.77
CA GLY A 368 -10.42 -4.06 6.50
C GLY A 368 -10.72 -4.78 7.82
N ARG A 369 -11.96 -5.23 8.02
CA ARG A 369 -12.40 -5.93 9.23
C ARG A 369 -13.17 -7.19 8.89
N LEU A 370 -12.90 -8.27 9.62
CA LEU A 370 -13.62 -9.54 9.51
C LEU A 370 -14.58 -9.69 10.70
N GLU A 371 -15.61 -8.84 10.72
CA GLU A 371 -16.59 -8.73 11.80
C GLU A 371 -18.02 -8.53 11.28
N VAL A 372 -19.01 -8.86 12.10
CA VAL A 372 -20.42 -8.69 11.74
C VAL A 372 -20.74 -7.23 11.46
N GLY A 373 -21.39 -6.95 10.32
CA GLY A 373 -21.78 -5.62 9.88
C GLY A 373 -20.75 -4.94 8.98
N ALA A 374 -19.52 -5.44 8.89
CA ALA A 374 -18.54 -4.92 7.94
C ALA A 374 -18.89 -5.32 6.49
N PRO A 375 -18.50 -4.52 5.48
CA PRO A 375 -18.58 -4.93 4.08
C PRO A 375 -17.89 -6.27 3.87
N ALA A 376 -18.46 -7.13 3.02
CA ALA A 376 -17.91 -8.44 2.70
C ALA A 376 -16.74 -8.33 1.71
N ASP A 377 -15.67 -7.68 2.16
CA ASP A 377 -14.38 -7.58 1.49
C ASP A 377 -13.45 -8.60 2.14
N ILE A 378 -13.26 -9.75 1.50
CA ILE A 378 -12.71 -10.97 2.11
C ILE A 378 -11.68 -11.60 1.17
N ILE A 379 -10.60 -12.14 1.74
CA ILE A 379 -9.64 -12.97 1.01
C ILE A 379 -9.56 -14.38 1.61
N ARG A 380 -9.26 -15.36 0.74
CA ARG A 380 -8.87 -16.72 1.13
C ARG A 380 -7.50 -17.04 0.54
N PHE A 381 -6.60 -17.56 1.37
CA PHE A 381 -5.27 -17.99 0.94
C PHE A 381 -4.74 -19.11 1.82
N ASP A 382 -3.85 -19.93 1.26
CA ASP A 382 -3.06 -20.87 2.05
C ASP A 382 -1.68 -20.26 2.31
N PRO A 383 -1.33 -19.87 3.55
CA PRO A 383 -0.05 -19.22 3.87
C PRO A 383 1.16 -20.09 3.49
N ASP A 384 1.01 -21.41 3.45
CA ASP A 384 2.12 -22.33 3.26
C ASP A 384 2.27 -22.79 1.80
N GLU A 385 1.27 -22.56 0.94
CA GLU A 385 1.27 -23.02 -0.44
C GLU A 385 2.40 -22.35 -1.25
N PRO A 386 3.37 -23.13 -1.75
CA PRO A 386 4.51 -22.59 -2.48
C PRO A 386 4.15 -22.27 -3.94
N PHE A 387 4.70 -21.18 -4.45
CA PHE A 387 4.68 -20.87 -5.87
C PHE A 387 5.94 -20.13 -6.32
N VAL A 388 6.19 -20.16 -7.62
CA VAL A 388 7.20 -19.33 -8.27
C VAL A 388 6.47 -18.16 -8.92
N VAL A 389 6.95 -16.94 -8.69
CA VAL A 389 6.44 -15.76 -9.39
C VAL A 389 6.85 -15.86 -10.85
N ASP A 390 5.86 -15.89 -11.73
CA ASP A 390 6.04 -15.76 -13.17
C ASP A 390 5.45 -14.41 -13.61
N PRO A 391 6.26 -13.43 -14.04
CA PRO A 391 5.77 -12.14 -14.51
C PRO A 391 4.76 -12.25 -15.65
N ALA A 392 4.85 -13.28 -16.50
CA ALA A 392 3.90 -13.48 -17.58
C ALA A 392 2.49 -13.80 -17.08
N SER A 393 2.37 -14.37 -15.88
CA SER A 393 1.10 -14.68 -15.22
C SER A 393 0.49 -13.51 -14.43
N LEU A 394 1.26 -12.43 -14.20
CA LEU A 394 0.77 -11.26 -13.50
C LEU A 394 -0.29 -10.51 -14.33
N HIS A 395 -1.25 -9.87 -13.66
CA HIS A 395 -2.35 -9.15 -14.29
C HIS A 395 -2.05 -7.67 -14.52
N SER A 396 -1.11 -7.12 -13.77
CA SER A 396 -0.52 -5.81 -14.03
C SER A 396 -0.05 -5.73 -15.49
N ARG A 397 -0.25 -4.58 -16.14
CA ARG A 397 0.14 -4.40 -17.54
C ARG A 397 1.67 -4.42 -17.67
N SER A 398 2.37 -3.65 -16.84
CA SER A 398 3.83 -3.72 -16.72
C SER A 398 4.26 -4.93 -15.91
N LYS A 399 5.49 -5.42 -16.17
CA LYS A 399 6.07 -6.63 -15.58
C LYS A 399 7.32 -6.38 -14.73
N ASN A 400 7.59 -5.13 -14.34
CA ASN A 400 8.76 -4.72 -13.56
C ASN A 400 8.62 -5.08 -12.07
N THR A 401 8.58 -6.38 -11.75
CA THR A 401 8.50 -6.87 -10.37
C THR A 401 9.90 -7.12 -9.77
N PRO A 402 10.15 -6.76 -8.49
CA PRO A 402 11.38 -7.14 -7.78
C PRO A 402 11.46 -8.66 -7.55
N PHE A 403 10.33 -9.33 -7.61
CA PHE A 403 10.16 -10.73 -7.25
C PHE A 403 10.12 -11.66 -8.47
N ASP A 404 10.64 -11.23 -9.63
CA ASP A 404 10.76 -12.11 -10.81
C ASP A 404 11.49 -13.41 -10.44
N GLU A 405 10.89 -14.55 -10.81
CA GLU A 405 11.31 -15.92 -10.50
C GLU A 405 11.49 -16.24 -9.01
N ALA A 406 11.05 -15.35 -8.11
CA ALA A 406 11.16 -15.56 -6.69
C ALA A 406 10.25 -16.71 -6.25
N ARG A 407 10.77 -17.56 -5.37
CA ARG A 407 9.97 -18.55 -4.64
C ARG A 407 9.27 -17.83 -3.49
N LEU A 408 7.95 -17.89 -3.49
CA LEU A 408 7.07 -17.31 -2.49
C LEU A 408 6.08 -18.37 -1.99
N GLN A 409 5.36 -18.03 -0.93
CA GLN A 409 4.27 -18.83 -0.38
C GLN A 409 3.08 -17.91 -0.10
N GLY A 410 1.87 -18.46 0.06
CA GLY A 410 0.71 -17.65 0.40
C GLY A 410 -0.11 -17.13 -0.76
N ARG A 411 -0.25 -17.92 -1.84
CA ARG A 411 -1.04 -17.49 -3.00
C ARG A 411 -2.49 -17.23 -2.60
N VAL A 412 -3.03 -16.09 -3.02
CA VAL A 412 -4.46 -15.76 -2.85
C VAL A 412 -5.30 -16.61 -3.79
N LYS A 413 -6.23 -17.37 -3.21
CA LYS A 413 -7.11 -18.31 -3.93
C LYS A 413 -8.48 -17.72 -4.22
N LEU A 414 -8.94 -16.76 -3.42
CA LEU A 414 -10.24 -16.13 -3.58
C LEU A 414 -10.17 -14.70 -3.06
N THR A 415 -10.77 -13.76 -3.80
CA THR A 415 -10.99 -12.39 -3.35
C THR A 415 -12.45 -12.01 -3.61
N ILE A 416 -13.08 -11.44 -2.58
CA ILE A 416 -14.47 -11.00 -2.57
C ILE A 416 -14.48 -9.51 -2.27
N VAL A 417 -15.28 -8.74 -3.00
CA VAL A 417 -15.51 -7.30 -2.77
C VAL A 417 -17.00 -7.05 -2.72
N GLY A 418 -17.50 -6.50 -1.62
CA GLY A 418 -18.92 -6.23 -1.41
C GLY A 418 -19.79 -7.48 -1.59
N GLY A 419 -19.26 -8.66 -1.23
CA GLY A 419 -19.95 -9.94 -1.40
C GLY A 419 -19.94 -10.54 -2.80
N GLU A 420 -19.29 -9.91 -3.78
CA GLU A 420 -19.09 -10.46 -5.13
C GLU A 420 -17.70 -11.09 -5.25
N ILE A 421 -17.60 -12.26 -5.88
CA ILE A 421 -16.31 -12.91 -6.14
C ILE A 421 -15.67 -12.21 -7.34
N VAL A 422 -14.55 -11.53 -7.09
CA VAL A 422 -13.83 -10.74 -8.11
C VAL A 422 -12.54 -11.42 -8.59
N TRP A 423 -12.10 -12.44 -7.87
CA TRP A 423 -10.99 -13.32 -8.24
C TRP A 423 -11.18 -14.70 -7.62
N GLU A 424 -10.89 -15.73 -8.40
CA GLU A 424 -10.80 -17.13 -7.97
C GLU A 424 -9.64 -17.77 -8.73
N ALA A 425 -8.65 -18.31 -8.01
CA ALA A 425 -7.51 -18.98 -8.62
C ALA A 425 -7.97 -20.27 -9.31
N ALA A 426 -7.35 -20.59 -10.45
CA ALA A 426 -7.71 -21.73 -11.31
C ALA A 426 -7.38 -23.09 -10.68
#